data_AF-A0A959VS21-F1
#
_entry.id   AF-A0A959VS21-F1
#
_cell.length_a   1.000
_cell.length_b   1.000
_cell.length_c   1.000
_cell.angle_alpha   90.00
_cell.angle_beta   90.00
_cell.angle_gamma   90.00
#
_symmetry.space_group_name_H-M   'P 1'
#
loop_
_entity.id
_entity.type
_entity.pdbx_description
1 polymer ?
#
loop_
_entity_poly.entity_id
_entity_poly.type
_entity_poly.pdbx_seq_one_letter_code
_entity_poly.pdbx_strand_id
1 'polypeptide(L)'
;MQGGSGESGEEKWELGDRSWTSRLIAGSGGFRSLEAMESALALSGTEIITVALRRLDPDAQGSVMDVIEKLGLFILPNTAGCYTARDAVRTAKLAREAFGTDWVKLEVIGDDRTLLPDAPELLRAAEDLVGDGFTVLPYTNDDPILAARLEAAGCAAVMPLGGPIGSGAGIRNPYNIS
;
A
#
# COMPACT_ATOMS: atom_id res chain seq x y z
N MET A 1 -17.19 29.40 -35.06
CA MET A 1 -18.14 28.68 -34.17
C MET A 1 -17.83 27.20 -34.33
N GLN A 2 -17.48 26.39 -33.34
CA GLN A 2 -17.31 26.54 -31.89
C GLN A 2 -16.01 25.81 -31.55
N GLY A 3 -15.15 26.44 -30.75
CA GLY A 3 -14.06 25.74 -30.10
C GLY A 3 -14.67 24.81 -29.05
N GLY A 4 -14.50 23.51 -29.25
CA GLY A 4 -14.72 22.54 -28.18
C GLY A 4 -13.57 22.69 -27.19
N SER A 5 -13.78 23.50 -26.15
CA SER A 5 -13.00 23.39 -24.92
C SER A 5 -13.29 22.01 -24.34
N GLY A 6 -12.47 21.02 -24.72
CA GLY A 6 -12.38 19.78 -23.97
C GLY A 6 -11.85 20.16 -22.59
N GLU A 7 -12.75 20.33 -21.62
CA GLU A 7 -12.37 20.24 -20.22
C GLU A 7 -11.72 18.87 -20.06
N SER A 8 -10.39 18.84 -19.97
CA SER A 8 -9.66 17.65 -19.56
C SER A 8 -9.98 17.42 -18.09
N GLY A 9 -11.15 16.87 -17.81
CA GLY A 9 -11.49 16.40 -16.49
C GLY A 9 -10.41 15.41 -16.06
N GLU A 10 -9.81 15.62 -14.89
CA GLU A 10 -8.81 14.72 -14.35
C GLU A 10 -9.37 13.29 -14.35
N GLU A 11 -8.68 12.39 -15.08
CA GLU A 11 -9.13 11.01 -15.25
C GLU A 11 -9.03 10.27 -13.91
N LYS A 12 -10.18 10.02 -13.30
CA LYS A 12 -10.27 9.31 -12.02
C LYS A 12 -10.11 7.80 -12.19
N TRP A 13 -9.69 7.13 -11.13
CA TRP A 13 -9.62 5.68 -11.06
C TRP A 13 -10.20 5.16 -9.74
N GLU A 14 -10.79 3.98 -9.79
CA GLU A 14 -11.39 3.32 -8.64
C GLU A 14 -10.43 2.31 -8.03
N LEU A 15 -10.39 2.28 -6.70
CA LEU A 15 -9.69 1.28 -5.91
C LEU A 15 -10.53 1.03 -4.65
N GLY A 16 -10.82 -0.23 -4.36
CA GLY A 16 -11.76 -0.58 -3.31
C GLY A 16 -13.11 0.12 -3.53
N ASP A 17 -13.56 0.88 -2.52
CA ASP A 17 -14.81 1.64 -2.51
C ASP A 17 -14.62 3.14 -2.79
N ARG A 18 -13.45 3.56 -3.31
CA ARG A 18 -13.05 4.96 -3.44
C ARG A 18 -12.52 5.31 -4.82
N SER A 19 -12.72 6.57 -5.19
CA SER A 19 -12.26 7.19 -6.44
C SER A 19 -11.11 8.17 -6.16
N TRP A 20 -10.09 8.14 -7.01
CA TRP A 20 -8.82 8.86 -6.85
C TRP A 20 -8.46 9.59 -8.13
N THR A 21 -7.73 10.71 -8.06
CA THR A 21 -7.16 11.39 -9.22
C THR A 21 -5.68 11.06 -9.42
N SER A 22 -4.95 10.81 -8.33
CA SER A 22 -3.53 10.48 -8.33
C SER A 22 -3.31 8.97 -8.38
N ARG A 23 -2.48 8.50 -9.33
CA ARG A 23 -2.06 7.09 -9.43
C ARG A 23 -0.77 6.78 -8.67
N LEU A 24 -0.22 7.77 -7.97
CA LEU A 24 0.99 7.64 -7.17
C LEU A 24 0.62 7.35 -5.73
N ILE A 25 0.96 6.16 -5.23
CA ILE A 25 0.86 5.79 -3.82
C ILE A 25 2.22 5.95 -3.16
N ALA A 26 2.29 6.73 -2.08
CA ALA A 26 3.55 7.00 -1.39
C ALA A 26 3.78 6.11 -0.17
N GLY A 27 5.04 5.99 0.26
CA GLY A 27 5.42 5.39 1.54
C GLY A 27 5.92 6.43 2.52
N SER A 28 5.70 6.22 3.82
CA SER A 28 6.20 7.09 4.90
C SER A 28 7.67 6.85 5.28
N GLY A 29 8.34 5.85 4.70
CA GLY A 29 9.71 5.48 5.06
C GLY A 29 10.80 6.18 4.24
N GLY A 30 11.97 6.38 4.85
CA GLY A 30 13.19 6.77 4.14
C GLY A 30 13.43 8.28 4.04
N PHE A 31 12.55 9.12 4.59
CA PHE A 31 12.77 10.57 4.66
C PHE A 31 13.78 10.94 5.74
N ARG A 32 14.57 11.98 5.47
CA ARG A 32 15.60 12.49 6.38
C ARG A 32 15.04 13.40 7.49
N SER A 33 13.87 13.99 7.27
CA SER A 33 13.14 14.81 8.22
C SER A 33 11.65 14.89 7.85
N LEU A 34 10.81 15.39 8.76
CA LEU A 34 9.38 15.57 8.50
C LEU A 34 9.11 16.69 7.50
N GLU A 35 9.91 17.76 7.49
CA GLU A 35 9.78 18.85 6.52
C GLU A 35 10.06 18.35 5.09
N ALA A 36 11.05 17.48 4.94
CA ALA A 36 11.36 16.84 3.67
C ALA A 36 10.22 15.90 3.22
N MET A 37 9.63 15.15 4.16
CA MET A 37 8.48 14.29 3.90
C MET A 37 7.27 15.11 3.47
N GLU A 38 6.90 16.14 4.23
CA GLU A 38 5.77 17.03 3.92
C GLU A 38 5.92 17.65 2.52
N SER A 39 7.09 18.22 2.24
CA SER A 39 7.38 18.87 0.96
C SER A 39 7.28 17.88 -0.21
N ALA A 40 7.84 16.67 -0.04
CA ALA A 40 7.81 15.65 -1.08
C ALA A 40 6.39 15.14 -1.34
N LEU A 41 5.61 14.88 -0.29
CA LEU A 41 4.22 14.41 -0.42
C LEU A 41 3.34 15.46 -1.08
N ALA A 42 3.42 16.72 -0.63
CA ALA A 42 2.65 17.83 -1.20
C ALA A 42 2.95 18.03 -2.70
N LEU A 43 4.23 17.99 -3.10
CA LEU A 43 4.63 18.12 -4.51
C LEU A 43 4.24 16.90 -5.36
N SER A 44 4.18 15.72 -4.75
CA SER A 44 3.85 14.48 -5.47
C SER A 44 2.38 14.40 -5.89
N GLY A 45 1.50 15.15 -5.21
CA GLY A 45 0.06 15.03 -5.40
C GLY A 45 -0.49 13.66 -5.04
N THR A 46 0.21 12.87 -4.23
CA THR A 46 -0.29 11.57 -3.75
C THR A 46 -1.52 11.80 -2.87
N GLU A 47 -2.49 10.89 -2.96
CA GLU A 47 -3.68 10.89 -2.10
C GLU A 47 -3.64 9.75 -1.07
N ILE A 48 -2.77 8.75 -1.28
CA ILE A 48 -2.66 7.54 -0.46
C ILE A 48 -1.24 7.40 0.05
N ILE A 49 -1.08 7.25 1.36
CA ILE A 49 0.21 7.02 2.00
C ILE A 49 0.21 5.75 2.84
N THR A 50 1.25 4.93 2.66
CA THR A 50 1.44 3.71 3.44
C THR A 50 2.15 3.97 4.76
N VAL A 51 1.65 3.38 5.85
CA VAL A 51 2.18 3.53 7.21
C VAL A 51 2.37 2.18 7.88
N ALA A 52 3.55 1.94 8.45
CA ALA A 52 3.81 0.72 9.22
C ALA A 52 3.43 0.95 10.69
N LEU A 53 2.60 0.06 11.27
CA LEU A 53 2.10 0.20 12.64
C LEU A 53 3.22 0.35 13.69
N ARG A 54 4.34 -0.37 13.50
CA ARG A 54 5.53 -0.32 14.36
C ARG A 54 6.25 1.04 14.41
N ARG A 55 5.88 1.98 13.55
CA ARG A 55 6.47 3.34 13.49
C ARG A 55 5.60 4.39 14.17
N LEU A 56 4.50 4.00 14.78
CA LEU A 56 3.65 4.90 15.53
C LEU A 56 4.13 4.97 16.97
N ASP A 57 4.43 6.18 17.41
CA ASP A 57 4.43 6.55 18.80
C ASP A 57 3.29 7.58 18.98
N PRO A 58 2.16 7.18 19.59
CA PRO A 58 1.00 8.07 19.74
C PRO A 58 1.26 9.28 20.63
N ASP A 59 2.33 9.27 21.44
CA ASP A 59 2.71 10.36 22.32
C ASP A 59 3.75 11.31 21.70
N ALA A 60 4.23 11.04 20.48
CA ALA A 60 5.22 11.85 19.80
C ALA A 60 4.60 13.10 19.17
N GLN A 61 4.93 14.29 19.71
CA GLN A 61 4.66 15.56 19.04
C GLN A 61 5.64 15.80 17.88
N GLY A 62 5.15 16.27 16.74
CA GLY A 62 5.96 16.38 15.52
C GLY A 62 6.22 14.99 14.96
N SER A 63 5.14 14.31 14.57
CA SER A 63 5.17 12.94 14.08
C SER A 63 4.85 12.85 12.59
N VAL A 64 5.01 11.64 12.04
CA VAL A 64 4.55 11.30 10.69
C VAL A 64 3.04 11.52 10.54
N MET A 65 2.26 11.33 11.62
CA MET A 65 0.81 11.49 11.60
C MET A 65 0.40 12.95 11.42
N ASP A 66 1.11 13.87 12.06
CA ASP A 66 0.85 15.32 11.92
C ASP A 66 0.98 15.77 10.46
N VAL A 67 1.99 15.25 9.75
CA VAL A 67 2.20 15.53 8.32
C VAL A 67 1.07 14.96 7.47
N ILE A 68 0.64 13.73 7.76
CA ILE A 68 -0.44 13.05 7.03
C ILE A 68 -1.77 13.79 7.21
N GLU A 69 -2.12 14.16 8.44
CA GLU A 69 -3.33 14.91 8.76
C GLU A 69 -3.33 16.30 8.13
N LYS A 70 -2.20 17.02 8.22
CA LYS A 70 -2.03 18.34 7.61
C LYS A 70 -2.24 18.33 6.10
N LEU A 71 -1.81 17.27 5.43
CA LEU A 71 -1.97 17.09 3.98
C LEU A 71 -3.28 16.41 3.58
N GLY A 72 -4.08 15.94 4.55
CA GLY A 72 -5.35 15.26 4.29
C GLY A 72 -5.20 13.92 3.54
N LEU A 73 -4.09 13.22 3.71
CA LEU A 73 -3.81 11.98 2.97
C LEU A 73 -4.58 10.79 3.55
N PHE A 74 -5.01 9.89 2.67
CA PHE A 74 -5.61 8.62 3.07
C PHE A 74 -4.53 7.65 3.58
N ILE A 75 -4.73 7.12 4.78
CA ILE A 75 -3.81 6.17 5.40
C ILE A 75 -4.10 4.76 4.92
N LEU A 76 -3.07 4.11 4.36
CA LEU A 76 -3.06 2.70 4.02
C LEU A 76 -2.09 1.95 4.96
N PRO A 77 -2.56 1.39 6.09
CA PRO A 77 -1.67 0.69 7.00
C PRO A 77 -1.11 -0.58 6.34
N ASN A 78 0.12 -0.95 6.70
CA ASN A 78 0.78 -2.15 6.21
C ASN A 78 1.24 -3.09 7.32
N THR A 79 1.40 -4.36 6.96
CA THR A 79 1.89 -5.42 7.86
C THR A 79 3.40 -5.62 7.75
N ALA A 80 4.16 -4.56 7.45
CA ALA A 80 5.61 -4.66 7.24
C ALA A 80 6.34 -5.28 8.45
N GLY A 81 7.18 -6.27 8.17
CA GLY A 81 7.91 -7.04 9.19
C GLY A 81 7.16 -8.29 9.70
N CYS A 82 6.04 -8.66 9.08
CA CYS A 82 5.40 -9.95 9.33
C CYS A 82 5.98 -11.03 8.40
N TYR A 83 6.27 -12.20 8.95
CA TYR A 83 6.79 -13.38 8.21
C TYR A 83 5.81 -14.54 8.14
N THR A 84 4.67 -14.41 8.82
CA THR A 84 3.61 -15.42 8.83
C THR A 84 2.27 -14.77 8.61
N ALA A 85 1.33 -15.53 8.04
CA ALA A 85 -0.04 -15.13 7.82
C ALA A 85 -0.71 -14.69 9.13
N ARG A 86 -0.48 -15.47 10.20
CA ARG A 86 -1.01 -15.17 11.54
C ARG A 86 -0.56 -13.80 12.04
N ASP A 87 0.72 -13.48 11.89
CA ASP A 87 1.26 -12.22 12.39
C ASP A 87 0.79 -11.03 11.54
N ALA A 88 0.66 -11.23 10.23
CA ALA A 88 0.10 -10.23 9.32
C ALA A 88 -1.38 -9.96 9.63
N VAL A 89 -2.20 -11.00 9.78
CA VAL A 89 -3.63 -10.87 10.16
C VAL A 89 -3.77 -10.15 11.49
N ARG A 90 -2.97 -10.50 12.50
CA ARG A 90 -2.97 -9.82 13.80
C ARG A 90 -2.61 -8.35 13.66
N THR A 91 -1.58 -8.03 12.88
CA THR A 91 -1.13 -6.65 12.67
C THR A 91 -2.18 -5.82 11.94
N ALA A 92 -2.85 -6.39 10.94
CA ALA A 92 -3.94 -5.74 10.22
C ALA A 92 -5.12 -5.41 11.15
N LYS A 93 -5.51 -6.32 12.06
CA LYS A 93 -6.56 -6.09 13.06
C LYS A 93 -6.20 -4.97 14.03
N LEU A 94 -4.95 -4.93 14.51
CA LEU A 94 -4.47 -3.83 15.34
C LEU A 94 -4.47 -2.50 14.58
N ALA A 95 -4.10 -2.52 13.29
CA ALA A 95 -4.13 -1.32 12.45
C ALA A 95 -5.57 -0.82 12.21
N ARG A 96 -6.54 -1.74 12.03
CA ARG A 96 -7.96 -1.39 11.94
C ARG A 96 -8.43 -0.65 13.19
N GLU A 97 -8.07 -1.13 14.37
CA GLU A 97 -8.39 -0.47 15.65
C GLU A 97 -7.69 0.88 15.78
N ALA A 98 -6.40 0.96 15.43
CA ALA A 98 -5.60 2.17 15.59
C ALA A 98 -5.99 3.30 14.62
N PHE A 99 -6.39 2.97 13.39
CA PHE A 99 -6.66 3.95 12.33
C PHE A 99 -8.12 4.04 11.91
N GLY A 100 -9.01 3.19 12.45
CA GLY A 100 -10.43 3.16 12.08
C GLY A 100 -10.66 2.85 10.61
N THR A 101 -9.83 1.98 10.01
CA THR A 101 -9.87 1.64 8.58
C THR A 101 -9.86 0.13 8.34
N ASP A 102 -10.64 -0.32 7.36
CA ASP A 102 -10.64 -1.70 6.88
C ASP A 102 -9.64 -1.95 5.75
N TRP A 103 -8.91 -0.92 5.33
CA TRP A 103 -7.92 -1.04 4.27
C TRP A 103 -6.58 -1.52 4.81
N VAL A 104 -5.92 -2.44 4.09
CA VAL A 104 -4.60 -2.92 4.47
C VAL A 104 -3.73 -3.24 3.26
N LYS A 105 -2.50 -2.73 3.27
CA LYS A 105 -1.42 -3.21 2.43
C LYS A 105 -0.82 -4.45 3.08
N LEU A 106 -1.19 -5.61 2.57
CA LEU A 106 -0.76 -6.89 3.09
C LEU A 106 0.66 -7.21 2.60
N GLU A 107 1.57 -7.34 3.55
CA GLU A 107 2.96 -7.75 3.36
C GLU A 107 3.25 -8.97 4.25
N VAL A 108 3.64 -10.09 3.63
CA VAL A 108 4.14 -11.27 4.34
C VAL A 108 5.47 -11.66 3.71
N ILE A 109 6.57 -11.44 4.43
CA ILE A 109 7.93 -11.54 3.92
C ILE A 109 8.49 -12.95 4.12
N GLY A 110 9.09 -13.52 3.08
CA GLY A 110 9.73 -14.84 3.15
C GLY A 110 11.10 -14.83 3.80
N ASP A 111 11.91 -13.78 3.55
CA ASP A 111 13.23 -13.63 4.18
C ASP A 111 13.73 -12.18 4.23
N ASP A 112 14.60 -11.89 5.21
CA ASP A 112 15.18 -10.56 5.46
C ASP A 112 16.15 -10.06 4.40
N ARG A 113 16.71 -10.96 3.59
CA ARG A 113 17.73 -10.60 2.61
C ARG A 113 17.10 -10.15 1.30
N THR A 114 16.11 -10.88 0.81
CA THR A 114 15.45 -10.57 -0.47
C THR A 114 14.25 -9.65 -0.30
N LEU A 115 13.59 -9.69 0.87
CA LEU A 115 12.31 -9.04 1.13
C LEU A 115 11.22 -9.43 0.11
N LEU A 116 11.36 -10.59 -0.54
CA LEU A 116 10.34 -11.16 -1.39
C LEU A 116 9.19 -11.71 -0.53
N PRO A 117 7.95 -11.69 -1.05
CA PRO A 117 6.82 -12.21 -0.30
C PRO A 117 6.85 -13.75 -0.23
N ASP A 118 6.41 -14.29 0.90
CA ASP A 118 6.10 -15.72 1.02
C ASP A 118 4.72 -15.96 0.40
N ALA A 119 4.69 -16.59 -0.78
CA ALA A 119 3.45 -16.75 -1.55
C ALA A 119 2.36 -17.58 -0.83
N PRO A 120 2.66 -18.77 -0.25
CA PRO A 120 1.69 -19.50 0.56
C PRO A 120 1.12 -18.71 1.74
N GLU A 121 1.97 -18.06 2.54
CA GLU A 121 1.52 -17.32 3.72
C GLU A 121 0.76 -16.04 3.32
N LEU A 122 1.17 -15.39 2.23
CA LEU A 122 0.48 -14.22 1.66
C LEU A 122 -0.95 -14.57 1.25
N LEU A 123 -1.14 -15.64 0.46
CA LEU A 123 -2.46 -16.05 -0.01
C LEU A 123 -3.38 -16.40 1.16
N ARG A 124 -2.87 -17.15 2.14
CA ARG A 124 -3.63 -17.49 3.35
C ARG A 124 -4.07 -16.25 4.13
N ALA A 125 -3.17 -15.30 4.35
CA ALA A 125 -3.52 -14.06 5.04
C ALA A 125 -4.53 -13.22 4.25
N ALA A 126 -4.44 -13.24 2.91
CA ALA A 126 -5.38 -12.53 2.06
C ALA A 126 -6.79 -13.11 2.18
N GLU A 127 -6.93 -14.43 2.10
CA GLU A 127 -8.21 -15.12 2.30
C GLU A 127 -8.83 -14.82 3.67
N ASP A 128 -8.04 -14.92 4.75
CA ASP A 128 -8.48 -14.61 6.11
C ASP A 128 -8.95 -13.15 6.24
N LEU A 129 -8.18 -12.19 5.73
CA LEU A 129 -8.49 -10.76 5.85
C LEU A 129 -9.68 -10.35 4.99
N VAL A 130 -9.79 -10.85 3.76
CA VAL A 130 -10.98 -10.61 2.92
C VAL A 130 -12.22 -11.19 3.59
N GLY A 131 -12.13 -12.40 4.15
CA GLY A 131 -13.22 -13.01 4.93
C GLY A 131 -13.63 -12.18 6.15
N ASP A 132 -12.69 -11.46 6.77
CA ASP A 132 -12.90 -10.53 7.88
C ASP A 132 -13.30 -9.10 7.43
N GLY A 133 -13.64 -8.93 6.15
CA GLY A 133 -14.16 -7.67 5.58
C GLY A 133 -13.11 -6.59 5.35
N PHE A 134 -11.82 -6.94 5.23
CA PHE A 134 -10.79 -5.97 4.86
C PHE A 134 -10.77 -5.69 3.34
N THR A 135 -10.45 -4.46 2.98
CA THR A 135 -9.99 -4.09 1.63
C THR A 135 -8.50 -4.40 1.54
N VAL A 136 -8.16 -5.57 0.98
CA VAL A 136 -6.78 -6.10 0.97
C VAL A 136 -6.05 -5.73 -0.31
N LEU A 137 -4.84 -5.16 -0.15
CA LEU A 137 -3.90 -4.84 -1.21
C LEU A 137 -2.59 -5.62 -0.95
N PRO A 138 -2.41 -6.81 -1.55
CA PRO A 138 -1.25 -7.67 -1.32
C PRO A 138 -0.01 -7.21 -2.11
N TYR A 139 1.11 -7.06 -1.41
CA TYR A 139 2.45 -7.01 -2.01
C TYR A 139 2.85 -8.42 -2.45
N THR A 140 2.93 -8.64 -3.76
CA THR A 140 3.20 -9.95 -4.36
C THR A 140 4.45 -9.92 -5.24
N ASN A 141 4.94 -11.11 -5.62
CA ASN A 141 5.98 -11.26 -6.63
C ASN A 141 5.39 -11.05 -8.05
N ASP A 142 6.20 -11.31 -9.07
CA ASP A 142 5.82 -11.22 -10.47
C ASP A 142 5.18 -12.51 -11.03
N ASP A 143 4.61 -13.37 -10.17
CA ASP A 143 3.91 -14.60 -10.60
C ASP A 143 2.45 -14.28 -10.99
N PRO A 144 2.07 -14.40 -12.28
CA PRO A 144 0.71 -14.12 -12.73
C PRO A 144 -0.32 -15.13 -12.19
N ILE A 145 0.10 -16.36 -11.84
CA ILE A 145 -0.79 -17.36 -11.24
C ILE A 145 -1.13 -16.97 -9.81
N LEU A 146 -0.16 -16.48 -9.05
CA LEU A 146 -0.42 -15.97 -7.70
C LEU A 146 -1.30 -14.72 -7.74
N ALA A 147 -1.04 -13.79 -8.67
CA ALA A 147 -1.87 -12.61 -8.86
C ALA A 147 -3.34 -12.98 -9.12
N ALA A 148 -3.60 -13.91 -10.04
CA ALA A 148 -4.96 -14.38 -10.32
C ALA A 148 -5.63 -15.07 -9.11
N ARG A 149 -4.84 -15.76 -8.26
CA ARG A 149 -5.36 -16.35 -7.02
C ARG A 149 -5.71 -15.29 -5.98
N LEU A 150 -4.89 -14.26 -5.81
CA LEU A 150 -5.15 -13.15 -4.91
C LEU A 150 -6.38 -12.34 -5.34
N GLU A 151 -6.54 -12.12 -6.65
CA GLU A 151 -7.75 -11.54 -7.23
C GLU A 151 -8.97 -12.43 -6.93
N ALA A 152 -8.89 -13.74 -7.19
CA ALA A 152 -9.98 -14.67 -6.93
C ALA A 152 -10.35 -14.80 -5.43
N ALA A 153 -9.38 -14.58 -4.53
CA ALA A 153 -9.61 -14.50 -3.09
C ALA A 153 -10.38 -13.25 -2.67
N GLY A 154 -10.55 -12.26 -3.56
CA GLY A 154 -11.30 -11.02 -3.33
C GLY A 154 -10.43 -9.83 -2.91
N CYS A 155 -9.12 -9.86 -3.17
CA CYS A 155 -8.28 -8.69 -2.96
C CYS A 155 -8.73 -7.53 -3.86
N ALA A 156 -8.71 -6.30 -3.33
CA ALA A 156 -9.17 -5.12 -4.05
C ALA A 156 -8.18 -4.67 -5.15
N ALA A 157 -6.94 -5.13 -5.05
CA ALA A 157 -5.91 -4.96 -6.07
C ALA A 157 -4.90 -6.11 -5.97
N VAL A 158 -3.94 -6.14 -6.90
CA VAL A 158 -2.72 -6.94 -6.79
C VAL A 158 -1.53 -6.02 -7.06
N MET A 159 -0.48 -6.10 -6.23
CA MET A 159 0.69 -5.21 -6.34
C MET A 159 1.97 -6.02 -6.57
N PRO A 160 2.26 -6.44 -7.81
CA PRO A 160 3.50 -7.12 -8.13
C PRO A 160 4.69 -6.17 -7.97
N LEU A 161 5.76 -6.65 -7.35
CA LEU A 161 7.01 -5.90 -7.22
C LEU A 161 7.69 -5.69 -8.58
N GLY A 162 8.28 -4.50 -8.79
CA GLY A 162 9.18 -4.28 -9.92
C GLY A 162 10.55 -4.92 -9.71
N GLY A 163 11.08 -4.83 -8.49
CA GLY A 163 12.33 -5.43 -8.05
C GLY A 163 12.42 -5.46 -6.51
N PRO A 164 13.48 -6.03 -5.93
CA PRO A 164 13.62 -6.13 -4.46
C PRO A 164 13.49 -4.76 -3.77
N ILE A 165 12.81 -4.73 -2.63
CA ILE A 165 12.51 -3.49 -1.90
C ILE A 165 13.81 -2.71 -1.62
N GLY A 166 13.81 -1.41 -1.95
CA GLY A 166 14.93 -0.50 -1.70
C GLY A 166 16.11 -0.63 -2.68
N SER A 167 16.09 -1.57 -3.62
CA SER A 167 17.21 -1.77 -4.56
C SER A 167 17.33 -0.70 -5.66
N GLY A 168 16.23 0.00 -5.99
CA GLY A 168 16.18 0.94 -7.11
C GLY A 168 16.32 0.27 -8.49
N ALA A 169 16.10 -1.05 -8.59
CA ALA A 169 16.39 -1.82 -9.81
C ALA A 169 15.35 -1.68 -10.94
N GLY A 170 14.31 -0.87 -10.76
CA GLY A 170 13.22 -0.72 -11.73
C GLY A 170 12.39 -2.00 -11.92
N ILE A 171 11.77 -2.15 -13.09
CA ILE A 171 10.99 -3.34 -13.47
C ILE A 171 11.94 -4.41 -14.00
N ARG A 172 12.05 -5.53 -13.26
CA ARG A 172 12.97 -6.63 -13.55
C ARG A 172 12.42 -7.64 -14.57
N ASN A 173 11.10 -7.79 -14.60
CA ASN A 173 10.43 -8.73 -15.48
C ASN A 173 9.21 -8.08 -16.15
N PRO A 174 9.45 -7.27 -17.21
CA PRO A 174 8.35 -6.61 -17.91
C PRO A 174 7.33 -7.58 -18.48
N TYR A 175 7.75 -8.77 -18.92
CA TYR A 175 6.87 -9.77 -19.53
C TYR A 175 5.72 -10.20 -18.60
N ASN A 176 5.96 -10.28 -17.29
CA ASN A 176 4.93 -10.65 -16.32
C ASN A 176 4.13 -9.45 -15.77
N ILE A 177 4.59 -8.22 -15.99
CA ILE A 177 4.08 -7.00 -15.33
C ILE A 177 3.42 -6.02 -16.34
N SER A 178 3.59 -6.23 -17.65
CA SER A 178 3.10 -5.34 -18.72
C SER A 178 1.70 -5.67 -19.24
#